data_AF-A0A6J0ECP9-F1
#
_entry.id   AF-A0A6J0ECP9-F1
#
_cell.length_a   1.000
_cell.length_b   1.000
_cell.length_c   1.000
_cell.angle_alpha   90.00
_cell.angle_beta   90.00
_cell.angle_gamma   90.00
#
_symmetry.space_group_name_H-M   'P 1'
#
loop_
_entity.id
_entity.type
_entity.pdbx_description
1 polymer ?
#
loop_
_entity_poly.entity_id
_entity_poly.type
_entity_poly.pdbx_seq_one_letter_code
_entity_poly.pdbx_strand_id
1 'polypeptide(L)'
;MGTCPATGVEPPSSPVTESEALMEDVLRPLEQALEDCRGHTKKQVYDDISRRLALLQEQWAGGKLSIPVKKRMALLVQELSHHQWDAADDIHRSLMVDHVTEVSQWMVGVKRLIAEKKSLSSEEAEQEKSTVASENQYQASNSLPNLGGSPDSLT
;
A
#
# COMPACT_ATOMS: atom_id res chain seq x y z
N MET A 1 -7.08 30.95 59.85
CA MET A 1 -5.95 31.25 58.96
C MET A 1 -6.23 30.53 57.66
N GLY A 2 -6.82 31.25 56.71
CA GLY A 2 -7.43 30.69 55.49
C GLY A 2 -6.41 30.39 54.39
N THR A 3 -6.89 29.58 53.45
CA THR A 3 -6.25 28.86 52.36
C THR A 3 -5.71 29.70 51.19
N CYS A 4 -4.92 29.01 50.33
CA CYS A 4 -4.76 29.16 48.87
C CYS A 4 -3.46 29.84 48.37
N PRO A 5 -2.61 29.11 47.62
CA PRO A 5 -1.90 29.66 46.47
C PRO A 5 -2.73 29.43 45.20
N ALA A 6 -3.04 30.50 44.47
CA ALA A 6 -3.68 30.45 43.16
C ALA A 6 -2.68 30.88 42.09
N THR A 7 -2.67 30.13 40.98
CA THR A 7 -2.45 30.59 39.59
C THR A 7 -1.06 31.17 39.26
N GLY A 8 -0.34 30.71 38.23
CA GLY A 8 -0.88 30.34 36.93
C GLY A 8 -0.08 29.26 36.22
N VAL A 9 -0.85 28.31 35.70
CA VAL A 9 -0.54 27.56 34.47
C VAL A 9 -0.34 28.56 33.34
N GLU A 10 0.88 28.63 32.82
CA GLU A 10 1.17 29.26 31.54
C GLU A 10 0.50 28.42 30.42
N PRO A 11 -0.25 29.05 29.51
CA PRO A 11 -0.90 28.36 28.42
C PRO A 11 0.14 27.84 27.41
N PRO A 12 0.00 26.62 26.85
CA PRO A 12 0.60 26.36 25.56
C PRO A 12 -0.19 27.21 24.57
N SER A 13 0.33 28.41 24.32
CA SER A 13 0.03 29.16 23.11
C SER A 13 0.58 28.33 21.96
N SER A 14 -0.20 27.35 21.49
CA SER A 14 0.05 26.71 20.22
C SER A 14 -0.13 27.81 19.17
N PRO A 15 0.94 28.31 18.53
CA PRO A 15 0.71 29.01 17.30
C PRO A 15 0.00 28.01 16.40
N VAL A 16 -1.13 28.42 15.85
CA VAL A 16 -1.73 27.79 14.68
C VAL A 16 -0.71 27.99 13.56
N THR A 17 0.37 27.19 13.59
CA THR A 17 1.33 27.09 12.51
C THR A 17 0.56 26.48 11.38
N GLU A 18 0.27 27.31 10.38
CA GLU A 18 -0.21 26.91 9.06
C GLU A 18 0.56 25.66 8.67
N SER A 19 -0.05 24.49 8.87
CA SER A 19 0.72 23.26 9.08
C SER A 19 1.35 22.86 7.77
N GLU A 20 2.60 23.24 7.60
CA GLU A 20 3.44 22.69 6.55
C GLU A 20 3.53 21.20 6.84
N ALA A 21 3.09 20.38 5.89
CA ALA A 21 3.14 18.94 6.05
C ALA A 21 4.56 18.52 6.44
N LEU A 22 4.69 17.71 7.49
CA LEU A 22 6.00 17.18 7.84
C LEU A 22 6.39 16.12 6.82
N MET A 23 7.68 16.06 6.52
CA MET A 23 8.22 15.07 5.61
C MET A 23 7.86 13.64 6.04
N GLU A 24 7.91 13.37 7.34
CA GLU A 24 7.58 12.06 7.91
C GLU A 24 6.10 11.69 7.80
N ASP A 25 5.19 12.66 7.91
CA ASP A 25 3.75 12.44 7.71
C ASP A 25 3.42 12.00 6.28
N VAL A 26 4.26 12.37 5.31
CA VAL A 26 4.09 12.00 3.90
C VAL A 26 4.88 10.74 3.54
N LEU A 27 6.12 10.63 4.01
CA LEU A 27 6.98 9.49 3.66
C LEU A 27 6.52 8.21 4.33
N ARG A 28 6.15 8.23 5.62
CA ARG A 28 5.78 6.99 6.32
C ARG A 28 4.62 6.24 5.65
N PRO A 29 3.49 6.87 5.28
CA PRO A 29 2.42 6.17 4.57
C PRO A 29 2.85 5.62 3.21
N LEU A 30 3.72 6.33 2.49
CA LEU A 30 4.23 5.87 1.18
C LEU A 30 5.15 4.66 1.32
N GLU A 31 6.04 4.67 2.31
CA GLU A 31 6.92 3.54 2.60
C GLU A 31 6.13 2.32 3.06
N GLN A 32 5.15 2.52 3.95
CA GLN A 32 4.24 1.45 4.38
C GLN A 32 3.51 0.82 3.19
N ALA A 33 2.96 1.67 2.30
CA ALA A 33 2.27 1.18 1.11
C ALA A 33 3.20 0.44 0.15
N LEU A 34 4.47 0.82 0.07
CA LEU A 34 5.49 0.13 -0.71
C LEU A 34 5.81 -1.25 -0.10
N GLU A 35 5.95 -1.34 1.22
CA GLU A 35 6.15 -2.62 1.91
C GLU A 35 4.99 -3.59 1.68
N ASP A 36 3.76 -3.10 1.70
CA ASP A 36 2.58 -3.92 1.39
C ASP A 36 2.63 -4.48 -0.03
N CYS A 37 3.18 -3.71 -0.98
CA CYS A 37 3.36 -4.17 -2.35
C CYS A 37 4.48 -5.20 -2.52
N ARG A 38 5.40 -5.35 -1.56
CA ARG A 38 6.61 -6.18 -1.68
C ARG A 38 6.32 -7.65 -1.97
N GLY A 39 5.21 -8.17 -1.47
CA GLY A 39 4.80 -9.57 -1.67
C GLY A 39 4.11 -9.87 -3.01
N HIS A 40 3.56 -8.84 -3.65
CA HIS A 40 2.67 -9.01 -4.80
C HIS A 40 3.25 -8.41 -6.10
N THR A 41 4.12 -7.40 -5.98
CA THR A 41 4.77 -6.79 -7.13
C THR A 41 6.11 -7.43 -7.45
N LYS A 42 6.58 -7.26 -8.69
CA LYS A 42 7.91 -7.72 -9.09
C LYS A 42 8.98 -6.93 -8.36
N LYS A 43 10.07 -7.58 -7.95
CA LYS A 43 11.22 -6.94 -7.30
C LYS A 43 11.74 -5.70 -8.03
N GLN A 44 11.70 -5.70 -9.37
CA GLN A 44 12.10 -4.55 -10.19
C GLN A 44 11.15 -3.34 -10.02
N VAL A 45 9.85 -3.57 -9.90
CA VAL A 45 8.85 -2.51 -9.70
C VAL A 45 8.99 -1.94 -8.28
N TYR A 46 9.16 -2.81 -7.29
CA TYR A 46 9.47 -2.40 -5.91
C TYR A 46 10.73 -1.53 -5.84
N ASP A 47 11.84 -1.94 -6.49
CA ASP A 47 13.11 -1.20 -6.49
C ASP A 47 12.97 0.17 -7.20
N ASP A 48 12.24 0.22 -8.32
CA ASP A 48 11.97 1.47 -9.05
C ASP A 48 11.15 2.45 -8.19
N ILE A 49 10.09 1.97 -7.52
CA ILE A 49 9.29 2.81 -6.62
C ILE A 49 10.13 3.26 -5.43
N SER A 50 10.88 2.37 -4.79
CA SER A 50 11.75 2.71 -3.65
C SER A 50 12.76 3.79 -4.01
N ARG A 51 13.41 3.65 -5.18
CA ARG A 51 14.34 4.67 -5.70
C ARG A 51 13.67 6.03 -5.88
N ARG A 52 12.42 6.05 -6.35
CA ARG A 52 11.66 7.29 -6.55
C ARG A 52 11.20 7.92 -5.24
N LEU A 53 10.85 7.12 -4.22
CA LEU A 53 10.57 7.63 -2.88
C LEU A 53 11.82 8.25 -2.25
N ALA A 54 13.01 7.65 -2.44
CA ALA A 54 14.26 8.24 -2.00
C ALA A 54 14.54 9.60 -2.68
N LEU A 55 14.24 9.72 -3.98
CA LEU A 55 14.32 11.02 -4.67
C LEU A 55 13.35 12.04 -4.09
N LEU A 56 12.09 11.65 -3.83
CA LEU A 56 11.11 12.52 -3.17
C LEU A 56 11.65 13.03 -1.82
N GLN A 57 12.20 12.15 -0.98
CA GLN A 57 12.80 12.52 0.30
C GLN A 57 13.95 13.52 0.11
N GLU A 58 14.86 13.28 -0.84
CA GLU A 58 15.98 14.19 -1.11
C GLU A 58 15.50 15.57 -1.56
N GLN A 59 14.51 15.64 -2.46
CA GLN A 59 13.95 16.91 -2.91
C GLN A 59 13.22 17.64 -1.77
N TRP A 60 12.52 16.90 -0.90
CA TRP A 60 11.82 17.46 0.25
C TRP A 60 12.79 18.03 1.28
N ALA A 61 13.77 17.23 1.72
CA ALA A 61 14.80 17.63 2.68
C ALA A 61 15.70 18.74 2.13
N GLY A 62 15.98 18.70 0.81
CA GLY A 62 16.69 19.76 0.11
C GLY A 62 15.89 21.04 -0.11
N GLY A 63 14.62 21.10 0.31
CA GLY A 63 13.76 22.28 0.18
C GLY A 63 13.41 22.64 -1.26
N LYS A 64 13.53 21.68 -2.19
CA LYS A 64 13.23 21.87 -3.62
C LYS A 64 11.74 21.79 -3.95
N LEU A 65 10.94 21.32 -2.99
CA LEU A 65 9.49 21.23 -3.11
C LEU A 65 8.82 22.45 -2.52
N SER A 66 7.99 23.09 -3.33
CA SER A 66 7.18 24.22 -2.94
C SER A 66 6.15 23.83 -1.87
N ILE A 67 5.80 24.78 -0.98
CA ILE A 67 4.73 24.62 0.02
C ILE A 67 3.43 24.03 -0.55
N PRO A 68 2.88 24.49 -1.71
CA PRO A 68 1.69 23.88 -2.31
C PRO A 68 1.88 22.39 -2.66
N VAL A 69 3.06 22.00 -3.14
CA VAL A 69 3.37 20.60 -3.43
C VAL A 69 3.36 19.77 -2.15
N LYS A 70 4.00 20.28 -1.09
CA LYS A 70 4.01 19.60 0.22
C LYS A 70 2.61 19.40 0.79
N LYS A 71 1.77 20.45 0.76
CA LYS A 71 0.36 20.39 1.23
C LYS A 71 -0.46 19.39 0.41
N ARG A 72 -0.34 19.40 -0.91
CA ARG A 72 -1.06 18.45 -1.78
C ARG A 72 -0.57 17.02 -1.61
N MET A 73 0.72 16.82 -1.38
CA MET A 73 1.27 15.49 -1.08
C MET A 73 0.71 14.92 0.22
N ALA A 74 0.51 15.74 1.26
CA ALA A 74 -0.17 15.32 2.48
C ALA A 74 -1.60 14.84 2.22
N LEU A 75 -2.35 15.55 1.37
CA LEU A 75 -3.67 15.11 0.95
C LEU A 75 -3.61 13.80 0.15
N LEU A 76 -2.67 13.68 -0.78
CA LEU A 76 -2.51 12.46 -1.59
C LEU A 76 -2.28 11.22 -0.72
N VAL A 77 -1.42 11.32 0.30
CA VAL A 77 -1.16 10.19 1.20
C VAL A 77 -2.34 9.89 2.13
N GLN A 78 -3.13 10.91 2.48
CA GLN A 78 -4.37 10.71 3.24
C GLN A 78 -5.40 9.94 2.42
N GLU A 79 -5.60 10.31 1.16
CA GLU A 79 -6.47 9.58 0.23
C GLU A 79 -5.97 8.16 -0.02
N LEU A 80 -4.65 7.97 -0.13
CA LEU A 80 -4.01 6.66 -0.24
C LEU A 80 -4.35 5.76 0.98
N SER A 81 -4.26 6.30 2.20
CA SER A 81 -4.61 5.58 3.43
C SER A 81 -6.11 5.27 3.54
N HIS A 82 -6.97 6.08 2.91
CA HIS A 82 -8.42 5.89 2.87
C HIS A 82 -8.87 5.00 1.70
N HIS A 83 -7.92 4.42 0.95
CA HIS A 83 -8.17 3.60 -0.26
C HIS A 83 -8.93 4.38 -1.35
N GLN A 84 -8.84 5.72 -1.34
CA GLN A 84 -9.46 6.60 -2.33
C GLN A 84 -8.48 6.82 -3.50
N TRP A 85 -8.27 5.77 -4.30
CA TRP A 85 -7.31 5.79 -5.40
C TRP A 85 -7.64 6.83 -6.48
N ASP A 86 -8.93 7.11 -6.71
CA ASP A 86 -9.40 8.09 -7.70
C ASP A 86 -9.09 9.52 -7.25
N ALA A 87 -9.35 9.84 -5.98
CA ALA A 87 -9.02 11.13 -5.38
C ALA A 87 -7.50 11.37 -5.37
N ALA A 88 -6.71 10.34 -5.06
CA ALA A 88 -5.26 10.41 -5.15
C ALA A 88 -4.77 10.70 -6.59
N ASP A 89 -5.40 10.10 -7.61
CA ASP A 89 -5.06 10.36 -9.01
C ASP A 89 -5.46 11.78 -9.46
N ASP A 90 -6.57 12.32 -8.97
CA ASP A 90 -6.96 13.71 -9.23
C ASP A 90 -5.97 14.72 -8.62
N ILE A 91 -5.51 14.48 -7.39
CA ILE A 91 -4.44 15.30 -6.77
C ILE A 91 -3.15 15.21 -7.58
N HIS A 92 -2.79 14.00 -8.03
CA HIS A 92 -1.66 13.79 -8.93
C HIS A 92 -1.83 14.58 -10.24
N ARG A 93 -3.00 14.55 -10.88
CA ARG A 93 -3.30 15.33 -12.09
C ARG A 93 -3.15 16.83 -11.84
N SER A 94 -3.66 17.34 -10.74
CA SER A 94 -3.48 18.75 -10.36
C SER A 94 -2.00 19.10 -10.16
N LEU A 95 -1.22 18.25 -9.49
CA LEU A 95 0.22 18.44 -9.32
C LEU A 95 0.99 18.42 -10.64
N MET A 96 0.61 17.54 -11.57
CA MET A 96 1.19 17.46 -12.91
C MET A 96 0.83 18.66 -13.80
N VAL A 97 -0.19 19.44 -13.47
CA VAL A 97 -0.54 20.66 -14.20
C VAL A 97 0.20 21.88 -13.64
N ASP A 98 0.19 22.02 -12.31
CA ASP A 98 0.73 23.22 -11.66
C ASP A 98 2.25 23.13 -11.40
N HIS A 99 2.77 21.94 -11.08
CA HIS A 99 4.11 21.74 -10.51
C HIS A 99 4.88 20.58 -11.16
N VAL A 100 4.65 20.30 -12.45
CA VAL A 100 5.24 19.16 -13.17
C VAL A 100 6.76 19.07 -13.06
N THR A 101 7.44 20.21 -13.08
CA THR A 101 8.91 20.29 -13.04
C THR A 101 9.47 19.78 -11.71
N GLU A 102 8.72 19.93 -10.62
CA GLU A 102 9.11 19.49 -9.27
C GLU A 102 8.75 18.02 -9.03
N VAL A 103 7.60 17.58 -9.55
CA VAL A 103 7.04 16.26 -9.22
C VAL A 103 7.40 15.16 -10.21
N SER A 104 7.60 15.48 -11.50
CA SER A 104 7.72 14.49 -12.59
C SER A 104 8.78 13.41 -12.37
N GLN A 105 9.88 13.71 -11.69
CA GLN A 105 11.00 12.78 -11.49
C GLN A 105 10.62 11.57 -10.62
N TRP A 106 9.85 11.80 -9.55
CA TRP A 106 9.46 10.79 -8.57
C TRP A 106 7.98 10.42 -8.64
N MET A 107 7.13 11.30 -9.16
CA MET A 107 5.67 11.13 -9.21
C MET A 107 5.23 9.90 -10.00
N VAL A 108 5.97 9.50 -11.04
CA VAL A 108 5.65 8.26 -11.78
C VAL A 108 5.77 7.01 -10.90
N GLY A 109 6.59 7.05 -9.85
CA GLY A 109 6.70 6.00 -8.84
C GLY A 109 5.52 5.99 -7.90
N VAL A 110 5.07 7.18 -7.48
CA VAL A 110 3.86 7.34 -6.66
C VAL A 110 2.62 6.88 -7.44
N LYS A 111 2.50 7.26 -8.72
CA LYS A 111 1.43 6.76 -9.61
C LYS A 111 1.45 5.24 -9.73
N ARG A 112 2.64 4.65 -9.88
CA ARG A 112 2.82 3.20 -9.91
C ARG A 112 2.35 2.59 -8.59
N LEU A 113 2.79 3.13 -7.47
CA LEU A 113 2.42 2.68 -6.13
C LEU A 113 0.90 2.68 -5.91
N ILE A 114 0.20 3.75 -6.32
CA ILE A 114 -1.27 3.84 -6.27
C ILE A 114 -1.91 2.72 -7.10
N ALA A 115 -1.40 2.47 -8.32
CA ALA A 115 -1.93 1.42 -9.18
C ALA A 115 -1.70 0.01 -8.60
N GLU A 116 -0.53 -0.26 -8.04
CA GLU A 116 -0.23 -1.55 -7.41
C GLU A 116 -1.11 -1.75 -6.16
N LYS A 117 -1.25 -0.73 -5.30
CA LYS A 117 -2.17 -0.75 -4.15
C LYS A 117 -3.64 -0.95 -4.52
N LYS A 118 -4.08 -0.35 -5.63
CA LYS A 118 -5.43 -0.55 -6.17
C LYS A 118 -5.64 -1.99 -6.65
N SER A 119 -4.66 -2.57 -7.35
CA SER A 119 -4.71 -3.97 -7.78
C SER A 119 -4.76 -4.91 -6.57
N LEU A 120 -3.93 -4.66 -5.56
CA LEU A 120 -3.90 -5.42 -4.30
C LEU A 120 -5.27 -5.43 -3.60
N SER A 121 -5.87 -4.26 -3.41
CA SER A 121 -7.19 -4.14 -2.78
C SER A 121 -8.31 -4.81 -3.60
N SER A 122 -8.11 -4.98 -4.92
CA SER A 122 -9.04 -5.70 -5.78
C SER A 122 -8.82 -7.22 -5.74
N GLU A 123 -7.57 -7.68 -5.59
CA GLU A 123 -7.20 -9.09 -5.47
C GLU A 123 -7.61 -9.68 -4.10
N GLU A 124 -7.61 -8.88 -3.03
CA GLU A 124 -8.12 -9.28 -1.70
C GLU A 124 -9.62 -9.61 -1.70
N ALA A 125 -10.41 -9.02 -2.61
CA ALA A 125 -11.84 -9.32 -2.74
C ALA A 125 -12.13 -10.67 -3.45
N GLU A 126 -11.15 -11.23 -4.17
CA GLU A 126 -11.31 -12.51 -4.89
C GLU A 126 -10.71 -13.71 -4.13
N GLN A 127 -10.01 -13.45 -3.01
CA GLN A 127 -9.38 -14.50 -2.19
C GLN A 127 -10.25 -14.98 -1.01
N GLU A 128 -11.58 -14.77 -1.06
CA GLU A 128 -12.57 -15.53 -0.25
C GLU A 128 -13.43 -16.50 -1.10
N LYS A 129 -12.99 -16.84 -2.33
CA LYS A 129 -13.60 -17.91 -3.14
C LYS A 129 -12.57 -18.78 -3.85
N SER A 130 -11.56 -19.28 -3.15
CA SER A 130 -10.73 -20.41 -3.61
C SER A 130 -10.04 -21.18 -2.47
N THR A 131 -10.73 -21.35 -1.34
CA THR A 131 -10.36 -22.35 -0.34
C THR A 131 -11.50 -23.36 -0.18
N VAL A 132 -11.55 -24.36 -1.07
CA VAL A 132 -11.96 -25.75 -0.78
C VAL A 132 -11.77 -26.56 -2.07
N ALA A 133 -11.24 -27.77 -1.90
CA ALA A 133 -11.11 -28.86 -2.88
C ALA A 133 -9.77 -28.96 -3.66
N SER A 134 -8.68 -29.05 -2.92
CA SER A 134 -7.71 -30.16 -3.03
C SER A 134 -6.98 -30.12 -1.69
N GLU A 135 -7.06 -31.12 -0.81
CA GLU A 135 -6.54 -32.46 -1.01
C GLU A 135 -7.16 -33.47 -0.02
N ASN A 136 -7.05 -34.75 -0.42
CA ASN A 136 -7.09 -35.99 0.36
C ASN A 136 -8.43 -36.61 0.79
N GLN A 137 -8.80 -37.70 0.07
CA GLN A 137 -9.13 -38.94 0.79
C GLN A 137 -8.80 -40.26 0.03
N TYR A 138 -7.62 -40.81 0.37
CA TYR A 138 -7.18 -42.20 0.59
C TYR A 138 -7.50 -43.36 -0.39
N GLN A 139 -6.41 -43.98 -0.85
CA GLN A 139 -6.32 -45.44 -1.02
C GLN A 139 -6.67 -46.15 0.29
N ALA A 140 -7.62 -47.10 0.25
CA ALA A 140 -7.60 -48.26 1.14
C ALA A 140 -8.53 -49.39 0.63
N SER A 141 -7.91 -50.57 0.45
CA SER A 141 -8.40 -51.91 0.79
C SER A 141 -9.51 -52.61 -0.04
N ASN A 142 -9.04 -53.52 -0.90
CA ASN A 142 -9.31 -54.98 -0.91
C ASN A 142 -10.65 -55.51 -0.37
N SER A 143 -11.37 -56.22 -1.27
CA SER A 143 -12.05 -57.53 -1.11
C SER A 143 -13.10 -57.65 -2.24
N LEU A 144 -13.23 -58.72 -3.05
CA LEU A 144 -13.12 -60.17 -2.84
C LEU A 144 -13.02 -60.88 -4.23
N PRO A 145 -12.66 -62.18 -4.32
CA PRO A 145 -12.48 -62.94 -5.55
C PRO A 145 -13.76 -63.69 -6.00
N ASN A 146 -13.87 -64.01 -7.28
CA ASN A 146 -14.67 -65.12 -7.83
C ASN A 146 -13.99 -65.56 -9.13
N LEU A 147 -13.27 -66.69 -9.18
CA LEU A 147 -13.75 -68.08 -9.35
C LEU A 147 -14.69 -68.27 -10.55
N GLY A 148 -14.16 -69.00 -11.54
CA GLY A 148 -14.82 -69.40 -12.80
C GLY A 148 -13.78 -69.30 -13.92
N GLY A 149 -12.88 -70.24 -14.15
CA GLY A 149 -13.17 -71.67 -14.29
C GLY A 149 -13.64 -71.97 -15.71
N SER A 150 -12.70 -72.05 -16.66
CA SER A 150 -12.60 -73.17 -17.61
C SER A 150 -11.49 -72.97 -18.64
N PRO A 151 -10.58 -73.95 -18.79
CA PRO A 151 -9.68 -74.07 -19.93
C PRO A 151 -10.36 -74.83 -21.07
N ASP A 152 -10.44 -74.24 -22.26
CA ASP A 152 -10.77 -75.01 -23.46
C ASP A 152 -9.47 -75.41 -24.16
N SER A 153 -9.28 -76.72 -24.19
CA SER A 153 -8.15 -77.44 -24.77
C SER A 153 -8.43 -77.74 -26.25
N LEU A 154 -7.36 -77.79 -27.04
CA LEU A 154 -7.24 -78.54 -28.30
C LEU A 154 -8.19 -78.19 -29.47
N THR A 155 -7.61 -77.61 -30.51
CA THR A 155 -7.45 -78.27 -31.82
C THR A 155 -6.29 -77.63 -32.58
#